data_AF-A0A518CJ56-F1
#
_entry.id   AF-A0A518CJ56-F1
#
_cell.length_a   1.000
_cell.length_b   1.000
_cell.length_c   1.000
_cell.angle_alpha   90.00
_cell.angle_beta   90.00
_cell.angle_gamma   90.00
#
_symmetry.space_group_name_H-M   'P 1'
#
loop_
_entity.id
_entity.type
_entity.pdbx_description
1 polymer ?
#
loop_
_entity_poly.entity_id
_entity_poly.type
_entity_poly.pdbx_seq_one_letter_code
_entity_poly.pdbx_strand_id
1 'polypeptide(L)' 'MRALHDPETEVLFNLDGVDVWDGLSRATSGRGRATDWELLQIYQNRDLWNQVRGILNGIEVGNPFD' A
#
# COMPACT_ATOMS: atom_id res chain seq x y z
N MET A 1 -16.01 5.99 -0.52
CA MET A 1 -14.56 6.24 -0.45
C MET A 1 -14.31 7.74 -0.55
N ARG A 2 -14.43 8.49 0.57
CA ARG A 2 -14.15 9.93 0.60
C ARG A 2 -12.85 10.24 1.37
N ALA A 3 -12.43 9.33 2.25
CA ALA A 3 -11.24 9.47 3.10
C ALA A 3 -9.90 9.28 2.35
N LEU A 4 -9.84 8.45 1.32
CA LEU A 4 -8.59 8.21 0.56
C LEU A 4 -8.20 9.38 -0.37
N HIS A 5 -9.10 10.33 -0.63
CA HIS A 5 -8.80 11.49 -1.48
C HIS A 5 -8.59 12.77 -0.67
N ASP A 6 -8.63 12.65 0.66
CA ASP A 6 -8.34 13.76 1.55
C ASP A 6 -6.82 13.78 1.77
N PRO A 7 -6.11 14.81 1.29
CA PRO A 7 -4.66 14.89 1.40
C PRO A 7 -4.16 15.00 2.86
N GLU A 8 -5.03 15.29 3.82
CA GLU A 8 -4.69 15.32 5.24
C GLU A 8 -4.84 13.95 5.92
N THR A 9 -5.35 12.93 5.23
CA THR A 9 -5.51 11.58 5.79
C THR A 9 -4.26 10.75 5.53
N GLU A 10 -3.50 10.47 6.58
CA GLU A 10 -2.40 9.50 6.52
C GLU A 10 -2.94 8.07 6.41
N VAL A 11 -2.35 7.29 5.51
CA VAL A 11 -2.68 5.88 5.28
C VAL A 11 -1.55 5.01 5.79
N LEU A 12 -1.83 4.25 6.84
CA LEU A 12 -0.89 3.28 7.40
C LEU A 12 -1.10 1.91 6.74
N PHE A 13 -0.04 1.35 6.16
CA PHE A 13 -0.07 0.06 5.48
C PHE A 13 0.84 -0.95 6.19
N ASN A 14 0.29 -2.07 6.67
CA ASN A 14 1.08 -3.08 7.36
C ASN A 14 1.91 -3.92 6.37
N LEU A 15 3.23 -3.95 6.57
CA LEU A 15 4.20 -4.68 5.75
C LEU A 15 4.66 -5.99 6.41
N ASP A 16 4.15 -6.35 7.58
CA ASP A 16 4.53 -7.57 8.29
C ASP A 16 4.18 -8.83 7.49
N GLY A 17 5.21 -9.56 7.06
CA GLY A 17 5.06 -10.75 6.23
C GLY A 17 4.56 -10.48 4.81
N VAL A 18 4.59 -9.21 4.37
CA VAL A 18 4.18 -8.79 3.02
C VAL A 18 5.42 -8.62 2.16
N ASP A 19 5.51 -9.42 1.11
CA ASP A 19 6.41 -9.12 -0.02
C ASP A 19 5.67 -8.20 -1.00
N VAL A 20 6.08 -6.92 -1.02
CA VAL A 20 5.39 -5.85 -1.76
C VAL A 20 5.36 -6.12 -3.26
N TRP A 21 6.50 -6.48 -3.85
CA TRP A 21 6.60 -6.66 -5.30
C TRP A 21 5.95 -7.96 -5.75
N ASP A 22 6.11 -9.05 -4.98
CA ASP A 22 5.42 -10.30 -5.28
C ASP A 22 3.90 -10.16 -5.11
N GLY A 23 3.45 -9.44 -4.09
CA GLY A 23 2.02 -9.12 -3.88
C GLY A 23 1.44 -8.29 -5.02
N LEU A 24 2.13 -7.22 -5.41
CA LEU A 24 1.74 -6.40 -6.56
C LEU A 24 1.70 -7.23 -7.86
N SER A 25 2.69 -8.09 -8.07
CA SER A 25 2.76 -8.98 -9.24
C SER A 25 1.57 -9.95 -9.28
N ARG A 26 1.20 -10.55 -8.14
CA ARG A 26 -0.03 -11.37 -8.06
C ARG A 26 -1.26 -10.55 -8.43
N ALA A 27 -1.46 -9.40 -7.81
CA ALA A 27 -2.65 -8.56 -8.02
C ALA A 27 -2.79 -8.08 -9.47
N THR A 28 -1.69 -7.63 -10.08
CA THR A 28 -1.68 -7.24 -11.51
C THR A 28 -2.03 -8.40 -12.44
N SER A 29 -1.73 -9.65 -12.05
CA SER A 29 -2.14 -10.86 -12.78
C SER A 29 -3.61 -11.28 -12.57
N GLY A 30 -4.38 -10.50 -11.80
CA GLY A 30 -5.77 -10.81 -11.49
C GLY A 30 -5.95 -11.85 -10.36
N ARG A 31 -4.92 -12.06 -9.54
CA ARG A 31 -4.89 -13.04 -8.45
C ARG A 31 -4.39 -12.39 -7.16
N GLY A 32 -4.62 -13.00 -6.01
CA GLY A 32 -3.99 -12.54 -4.76
C GLY A 32 -4.96 -12.40 -3.61
N ARG A 33 -4.39 -12.09 -2.45
CA ARG A 33 -5.11 -11.84 -1.19
C ARG A 33 -5.56 -10.38 -1.11
N ALA A 34 -6.37 -10.04 -0.10
CA ALA A 34 -6.83 -8.66 0.11
C ALA A 34 -5.66 -7.65 0.10
N THR A 35 -4.59 -7.94 0.81
CA THR A 35 -3.37 -7.12 0.87
C THR A 35 -2.71 -6.92 -0.49
N ASP A 36 -2.72 -7.92 -1.37
CA ASP A 36 -2.17 -7.79 -2.73
C ASP A 36 -2.98 -6.75 -3.54
N TRP A 37 -4.31 -6.75 -3.39
CA TRP A 37 -5.19 -5.78 -4.04
C TRP A 37 -5.06 -4.36 -3.48
N GLU A 38 -4.84 -4.23 -2.17
CA GLU A 38 -4.58 -2.93 -1.55
C GLU A 38 -3.24 -2.35 -2.04
N LEU A 39 -2.19 -3.18 -2.15
CA LEU A 39 -0.92 -2.79 -2.77
C LEU A 39 -1.12 -2.31 -4.20
N LEU A 40 -1.94 -3.01 -4.99
CA LEU A 40 -2.25 -2.58 -6.35
C LEU A 40 -2.96 -1.23 -6.39
N GLN A 41 -3.92 -0.98 -5.49
CA GLN A 41 -4.64 0.29 -5.42
C GLN A 41 -3.71 1.45 -5.06
N ILE A 42 -2.80 1.25 -4.10
CA ILE A 42 -1.79 2.26 -3.73
C ILE A 42 -0.83 2.49 -4.90
N TYR A 43 -0.35 1.42 -5.54
CA TYR A 43 0.58 1.53 -6.67
C TYR A 43 -0.04 2.28 -7.86
N GLN A 44 -1.31 2.03 -8.16
CA GLN A 44 -2.04 2.68 -9.26
C GLN A 44 -2.35 4.16 -8.99
N ASN A 45 -2.34 4.59 -7.73
CA ASN A 45 -2.67 5.96 -7.35
C ASN A 45 -1.45 6.67 -6.74
N ARG A 46 -0.59 7.21 -7.62
CA ARG A 46 0.64 7.91 -7.21
C ARG A 46 0.40 9.14 -6.33
N ASP A 47 -0.77 9.75 -6.37
CA ASP A 47 -1.09 10.89 -5.51
C ASP A 47 -1.16 10.49 -4.03
N LEU A 48 -1.47 9.21 -3.74
CA LEU A 48 -1.44 8.65 -2.39
C LEU A 48 -0.03 8.41 -1.87
N TRP A 49 1.00 8.41 -2.74
CA TRP A 49 2.33 7.97 -2.32
C TRP A 49 2.94 8.88 -1.25
N ASN A 50 2.57 10.15 -1.24
CA ASN A 50 2.99 11.12 -0.22
C ASN A 50 2.25 10.95 1.12
N GLN A 51 1.12 10.24 1.13
CA GLN A 51 0.23 10.04 2.28
C GLN A 51 0.35 8.63 2.88
N VAL A 52 0.97 7.70 2.15
CA VAL A 52 1.12 6.31 2.58
C VAL A 52 2.42 6.12 3.35
N ARG A 53 2.32 5.56 4.55
CA ARG A 53 3.45 5.07 5.35
C ARG A 53 3.32 3.56 5.54
N GLY A 54 4.44 2.86 5.40
CA GLY A 54 4.51 1.45 5.76
C GLY A 54 4.64 1.29 7.27
N ILE A 55 4.18 0.17 7.82
CA ILE A 55 4.51 -0.28 9.17
C ILE A 55 5.19 -1.63 9.06
N LEU A 56 6.43 -1.74 9.53
CA LEU A 56 7.19 -2.99 9.56
C LEU A 56 7.69 -3.27 10.97
N ASN A 57 7.29 -4.40 11.53
CA ASN A 57 7.53 -4.83 12.90
C ASN A 57 7.12 -3.77 13.93
N GLY A 58 5.99 -3.09 13.68
CA GLY A 58 5.50 -1.99 14.52
C GLY A 58 6.26 -0.66 14.38
N ILE A 59 7.15 -0.53 13.40
CA ILE A 59 7.90 0.69 13.11
C ILE A 59 7.37 1.30 11.82
N GLU A 60 7.02 2.58 11.86
CA GLU A 60 6.69 3.33 10.64
C GLU A 60 7.92 3.49 9.75
N VAL A 61 7.74 3.12 8.48
CA VAL A 61 8.73 3.25 7.40
C VAL A 61 8.16 4.14 6.29
N GLY A 62 9.01 4.45 5.31
CA GLY A 62 8.60 5.20 4.13
C GLY A 62 7.50 4.52 3.32
N ASN A 63 7.20 5.11 2.17
CA ASN A 63 6.29 4.48 1.22
C ASN A 63 6.83 3.09 0.83
N PRO A 64 6.00 2.04 0.77
CA PRO A 64 6.44 0.70 0.38
C PRO A 64 6.96 0.57 -1.06
N PHE A 65 6.77 1.59 -1.90
CA PHE A 65 7.22 1.67 -3.29
C PHE A 65 8.34 2.68 -3.54
N ASP A 66 8.81 3.38 -2.49
CA ASP A 66 9.98 4.27 -2.55
C ASP A 66 11.32 3.50 -2.54
#